data_AF-A0A2M8QMP4-F1
#
_entry.id   AF-A0A2M8QMP4-F1
#
_cell.length_a   1.000
_cell.length_b   1.000
_cell.length_c   1.000
_cell.angle_alpha   90.00
_cell.angle_beta   90.00
_cell.angle_gamma   90.00
#
_symmetry.space_group_name_H-M   'P 1'
#
loop_
_entity.id
_entity.type
_entity.pdbx_description
1 polymer ?
#
loop_
_entity_poly.entity_id
_entity_poly.type
_entity_poly.pdbx_seq_one_letter_code
_entity_poly.pdbx_strand_id
1 'polypeptide(L)'
;MNAVVALLPARPAGTNTTCANTIFANDLEQLYNALNDVTLTEHARTAELMNAGLRKISQKVVEEAAEVALEAVRKASVRARGVISGVD
;
A
#
# COMPACT_ATOMS: atom_id res chain seq x y z
N MET A 1 43.49 11.09 31.35
CA MET A 1 42.07 10.76 31.11
C MET A 1 41.51 11.77 30.13
N ASN A 2 40.99 11.31 28.98
CA ASN A 2 39.85 11.85 28.23
C ASN A 2 39.84 11.22 26.83
N ALA A 3 39.06 10.14 26.67
CA ALA A 3 38.80 9.53 25.37
C ALA A 3 37.65 10.29 24.70
N VAL A 4 37.94 10.96 23.58
CA VAL A 4 36.91 11.59 22.76
C VAL A 4 36.26 10.49 21.93
N VAL A 5 35.09 10.04 22.35
CA VAL A 5 34.25 9.12 21.59
C VAL A 5 33.68 9.91 20.40
N ALA A 6 34.25 9.70 19.22
CA ALA A 6 33.68 10.20 17.98
C ALA A 6 32.42 9.38 17.64
N LEU A 7 31.25 10.00 17.74
CA LEU A 7 30.00 9.44 17.23
C LEU A 7 30.06 9.46 15.69
N LEU A 8 30.39 8.33 15.08
CA LEU A 8 30.26 8.14 13.64
C LEU A 8 28.77 8.20 13.28
N PRO A 9 28.34 8.99 12.27
CA PRO A 9 26.96 8.94 11.81
C PRO A 9 26.63 7.52 11.33
N ALA A 10 25.51 6.99 11.81
CA ALA A 10 25.01 5.69 11.39
C ALA A 10 24.82 5.68 9.87
N ARG A 11 25.54 4.78 9.20
CA ARG A 11 25.38 4.48 7.78
C ARG A 11 23.91 4.05 7.54
N PRO A 12 23.11 4.78 6.74
CA PRO A 12 21.77 4.33 6.43
C PRO A 12 21.87 3.03 5.61
N ALA A 13 21.36 1.95 6.18
CA ALA A 13 21.19 0.70 5.47
C ALA A 13 20.12 0.87 4.39
N GLY A 14 20.46 0.59 3.13
CA GLY A 14 19.51 0.32 2.05
C GLY A 14 19.06 1.53 1.23
N THR A 15 19.73 1.78 0.11
CA THR A 15 19.35 2.74 -0.94
C THR A 15 18.17 2.29 -1.80
N ASN A 16 17.42 1.27 -1.37
CA ASN A 16 16.38 0.61 -2.17
C ASN A 16 15.03 1.34 -2.05
N THR A 17 14.88 2.17 -1.02
CA THR A 17 13.60 2.81 -0.65
C THR A 17 13.29 4.03 -1.52
N THR A 18 14.30 4.77 -2.00
CA THR A 18 14.08 6.02 -2.73
C THR A 18 13.49 5.80 -4.12
N CYS A 19 14.01 4.86 -4.91
CA CYS A 19 13.47 4.55 -6.24
C CYS A 19 12.05 3.96 -6.16
N ALA A 20 11.79 3.09 -5.17
CA ALA A 20 10.47 2.50 -4.96
C ALA A 20 9.41 3.56 -4.59
N ASN A 21 9.77 4.54 -3.75
CA ASN A 21 8.89 5.67 -3.42
C ASN A 21 8.61 6.57 -4.63
N THR A 22 9.59 6.81 -5.50
CA THR A 22 9.39 7.60 -6.72
C THR A 22 8.49 6.88 -7.73
N ILE A 23 8.65 5.57 -7.90
CA ILE A 23 7.78 4.77 -8.77
C ILE A 23 6.34 4.82 -8.26
N PHE A 24 6.14 4.61 -6.96
CA PHE A 24 4.82 4.66 -6.35
C PHE A 24 4.14 6.04 -6.49
N ALA A 25 4.91 7.12 -6.34
CA ALA A 25 4.39 8.47 -6.54
C ALA A 25 3.93 8.72 -8.00
N ASN A 26 4.72 8.26 -8.98
CA ASN A 26 4.38 8.38 -10.41
C ASN A 26 3.15 7.55 -10.79
N ASP A 27 3.01 6.33 -10.24
CA ASP A 27 1.87 5.46 -10.50
C ASP A 27 0.58 6.02 -9.88
N LEU A 28 0.69 6.63 -8.68
CA LEU A 28 -0.42 7.33 -8.06
C LEU A 28 -0.87 8.54 -8.87
N GLU A 29 0.06 9.36 -9.36
CA GLU A 29 -0.28 10.52 -10.20
C GLU A 29 -0.99 10.08 -11.49
N GLN A 30 -0.47 9.04 -12.16
CA GLN A 30 -1.13 8.45 -13.33
C GLN A 30 -2.54 7.94 -13.02
N LEU A 31 -2.72 7.28 -11.87
CA LEU A 31 -4.03 6.81 -11.44
C LEU A 31 -5.00 7.96 -11.18
N TYR A 32 -4.56 9.02 -10.50
CA TYR A 32 -5.41 10.20 -10.27
C TYR A 32 -5.81 10.88 -11.58
N ASN A 33 -4.90 10.99 -12.54
CA ASN A 33 -5.20 11.54 -13.85
C ASN A 33 -6.21 10.66 -14.60
N ALA A 34 -5.99 9.34 -14.63
CA ALA A 34 -6.92 8.41 -15.25
C ALA A 34 -8.33 8.48 -14.62
N LEU A 35 -8.43 8.62 -13.29
CA LEU A 35 -9.71 8.77 -12.61
C LEU A 35 -10.43 10.07 -12.95
N ASN A 36 -9.71 11.16 -13.22
CA ASN A 36 -10.32 12.42 -13.67
C ASN A 36 -10.95 12.30 -15.08
N ASP A 37 -10.39 11.44 -15.91
CA ASP A 37 -10.83 11.23 -17.30
C ASP A 37 -11.89 10.13 -17.43
N VAL A 38 -12.30 9.48 -16.33
CA VAL A 38 -13.29 8.40 -16.34
C VAL A 38 -14.65 8.90 -16.85
N THR A 39 -15.14 8.23 -17.90
CA THR A 39 -16.45 8.49 -18.48
C THR A 39 -17.43 7.34 -18.23
N LEU A 40 -18.73 7.64 -18.25
CA LEU A 40 -19.78 6.63 -18.10
C LEU A 40 -19.76 5.60 -19.25
N THR A 41 -19.29 6.01 -20.44
CA THR A 41 -19.25 5.20 -21.65
C THR A 41 -18.17 4.12 -21.63
N GLU A 42 -17.03 4.41 -21.00
CA GLU A 42 -15.89 3.49 -20.97
C GLU A 42 -15.81 2.71 -19.65
N HIS A 43 -16.17 3.36 -18.54
CA HIS A 43 -16.02 2.82 -17.19
C HIS A 43 -17.22 3.15 -16.30
N ALA A 44 -18.41 2.69 -16.70
CA ALA A 44 -19.69 2.99 -16.06
C ALA A 44 -19.67 2.85 -14.52
N ARG A 45 -19.17 1.72 -13.99
CA ARG A 45 -19.13 1.48 -12.53
C ARG A 45 -18.28 2.51 -11.79
N THR A 46 -17.11 2.87 -12.34
CA THR A 46 -16.20 3.83 -11.72
C THR A 46 -16.77 5.25 -11.82
N ALA A 47 -17.33 5.61 -12.97
CA ALA A 47 -17.98 6.89 -13.16
C ALA A 47 -19.20 7.08 -12.23
N GLU A 48 -20.02 6.05 -12.06
CA GLU A 48 -21.13 6.05 -11.10
C GLU A 48 -20.64 6.20 -9.65
N LEU A 49 -19.55 5.51 -9.29
CA LEU A 49 -18.97 5.62 -7.95
C LEU A 49 -18.42 7.03 -7.68
N MET A 50 -17.73 7.62 -8.66
CA MET A 50 -17.21 8.99 -8.57
C MET A 50 -18.34 10.03 -8.46
N ASN A 51 -19.46 9.79 -9.15
CA ASN A 51 -20.65 10.64 -9.08
C ASN A 51 -21.52 10.42 -7.83
N ALA A 52 -21.37 9.30 -7.12
CA ALA A 52 -22.20 8.97 -5.96
C ALA A 52 -21.84 9.75 -4.67
N GLY A 53 -20.81 10.57 -4.72
CA GLY A 53 -20.38 11.43 -3.62
C GLY A 53 -19.64 10.71 -2.50
N LEU A 54 -19.16 11.52 -1.52
CA LEU A 54 -18.23 11.06 -0.49
C LEU A 54 -18.75 9.89 0.34
N ARG A 55 -20.05 9.84 0.66
CA ARG A 55 -20.61 8.77 1.50
C ARG A 55 -20.39 7.38 0.89
N LYS A 56 -20.67 7.22 -0.41
CA LYS A 56 -20.60 5.92 -1.09
C LYS A 56 -19.15 5.53 -1.39
N ILE A 57 -18.31 6.52 -1.72
CA ILE A 57 -16.86 6.32 -1.85
C ILE A 57 -16.25 5.86 -0.53
N SER A 58 -16.53 6.56 0.57
CA SER A 58 -16.02 6.20 1.90
C SER A 58 -16.46 4.82 2.35
N GLN A 59 -17.71 4.44 2.06
CA GLN A 59 -18.18 3.08 2.35
C GLN A 59 -17.32 2.04 1.62
N LYS A 60 -17.01 2.28 0.34
CA LYS A 60 -16.20 1.35 -0.44
C LYS A 60 -14.76 1.26 0.08
N VAL A 61 -14.17 2.39 0.48
CA VAL A 61 -12.84 2.40 1.12
C VAL A 61 -12.81 1.55 2.38
N VAL A 62 -13.85 1.64 3.22
CA VAL A 62 -13.95 0.83 4.45
C VAL A 62 -14.09 -0.66 4.13
N GLU A 63 -14.90 -1.02 3.13
CA GLU A 63 -15.06 -2.41 2.69
C GLU A 63 -13.72 -3.01 2.21
N GLU A 64 -13.01 -2.32 1.31
CA GLU A 64 -11.72 -2.79 0.80
C GLU A 64 -10.65 -2.86 1.90
N ALA A 65 -10.63 -1.91 2.83
CA ALA A 65 -9.72 -1.95 3.98
C ALA A 65 -9.98 -3.18 4.87
N ALA A 66 -11.25 -3.54 5.08
CA ALA A 66 -11.62 -4.74 5.81
C ALA A 66 -11.18 -6.01 5.06
N GLU A 67 -11.40 -6.08 3.75
CA GLU A 67 -10.96 -7.20 2.91
C GLU A 67 -9.44 -7.37 2.95
N VAL A 68 -8.66 -6.28 2.82
CA VAL A 68 -7.20 -6.29 2.91
C VAL A 68 -6.72 -6.77 4.28
N ALA A 69 -7.36 -6.30 5.36
CA ALA A 69 -7.01 -6.74 6.71
C ALA A 69 -7.28 -8.23 6.93
N LEU A 70 -8.44 -8.72 6.50
CA LEU A 70 -8.80 -10.13 6.60
C LEU A 70 -7.86 -11.01 5.76
N GLU A 71 -7.53 -10.56 4.55
CA GLU A 71 -6.60 -11.27 3.66
C GLU A 71 -5.18 -11.30 4.24
N ALA A 72 -4.73 -10.23 4.88
CA ALA A 72 -3.45 -10.19 5.59
C ALA A 72 -3.40 -11.20 6.74
N VAL A 73 -4.48 -11.30 7.53
CA VAL A 73 -4.61 -12.31 8.59
C VAL A 73 -4.62 -13.72 8.02
N ARG A 74 -5.36 -13.96 6.93
CA ARG A 74 -5.40 -15.26 6.25
C ARG A 74 -4.00 -15.67 5.77
N LYS A 75 -3.27 -14.77 5.10
CA LYS A 75 -1.89 -15.00 4.65
C LYS A 75 -0.95 -15.27 5.82
N ALA A 76 -1.07 -14.52 6.92
CA ALA A 76 -0.27 -14.74 8.13
C ALA A 76 -0.56 -16.13 8.75
N SER A 77 -1.83 -16.54 8.82
CA SER A 77 -2.24 -17.85 9.33
C SER A 77 -1.74 -19.01 8.46
N VAL A 78 -1.85 -18.89 7.13
CA VAL A 78 -1.31 -19.88 6.18
C VAL A 78 0.21 -19.99 6.31
N ARG A 79 0.90 -18.84 6.43
CA ARG A 79 2.35 -18.82 6.64
C ARG A 79 2.74 -19.48 7.97
N ALA A 80 2.02 -19.21 9.05
CA ALA A 80 2.26 -19.86 10.35
C ALA A 80 2.05 -21.38 10.29
N ARG A 81 1.03 -21.86 9.54
CA ARG A 81 0.80 -23.30 9.30
C ARG A 81 1.88 -23.98 8.46
N GLY A 82 2.52 -23.29 7.54
CA GLY A 82 3.65 -23.85 6.77
C GLY A 82 4.93 -23.99 7.58
N VAL A 83 5.13 -23.15 8.61
CA VAL A 83 6.33 -23.20 9.47
C VAL A 83 6.28 -24.39 10.44
N ILE A 84 5.09 -24.80 10.90
CA ILE A 84 4.93 -25.95 11.80
C ILE A 84 5.07 -27.32 11.11
N SER A 85 5.00 -27.41 9.77
CA SER A 85 5.18 -28.69 9.05
C SER A 85 6.57 -28.90 8.45
N GLY A 86 7.54 -28.02 8.74
CA GLY A 86 8.91 -28.07 8.23
C GLY A 86 9.96 -28.37 9.30
N VAL A 87 9.55 -28.94 10.43
CA VAL A 87 10.42 -29.30 11.59
C VAL A 87 10.57 -30.82 11.73
N ASP A 88 10.18 -31.60 10.72
CA ASP A 88 10.48 -33.05 10.62
C ASP A 88 11.72 -33.30 9.76
#